data_AF-S6BKY8-F1
#
_entry.id   AF-S6BKY8-F1
#
_cell.length_a   1.000
_cell.length_b   1.000
_cell.length_c   1.000
_cell.angle_alpha   90.00
_cell.angle_beta   90.00
_cell.angle_gamma   90.00
#
_symmetry.space_group_name_H-M   'P 1'
#
loop_
_entity.id
_entity.type
_entity.pdbx_description
1 polymer ?
#
loop_
_entity_poly.entity_id
_entity_poly.type
_entity_poly.pdbx_seq_one_letter_code
_entity_poly.pdbx_strand_id
1 'polypeptide(L)'
;MLSHQEECDIQEVTTLLRTYAIQHYRDHSFVSHLVSKVASNVNTLGVSTAVSIYSSLSILDLLDEELALSLESRFGNRRKSGERLEFEVDDTLNIRDIIEIGYSKLIQQDPGNDSFWLMKDLLERIAALWDASIDTTLQSQYIRKLTVLIAQLKCSAEPCYNSIRKDHIETLESIIGSDIGYKKFKTTTLINKVAQHLEKLRIRFETNVYYNGILLDIMEKDRNLVWLCNSYHRFYAGTFDLTAERRTLDRLLKAFGFKTCHVNFYQWGRLKAKRTRFAYIRMARYYALYDNREYDHRYAGWSLPYVWWNTSRQDQMHVSNYIKYEP
;
A
#
# COMPACT_ATOMS: atom_id res chain seq x y z
N MET A 1 -7.67 18.51 -27.06
CA MET A 1 -7.51 17.04 -27.02
C MET A 1 -8.64 16.39 -26.19
N LEU A 2 -9.90 16.68 -26.51
CA LEU A 2 -11.08 16.18 -25.75
C LEU A 2 -12.21 15.69 -26.67
N SER A 3 -11.93 15.41 -27.95
CA SER A 3 -12.97 15.10 -28.95
C SER A 3 -13.25 13.60 -29.17
N HIS A 4 -12.60 12.69 -28.44
CA HIS A 4 -12.75 11.23 -28.62
C HIS A 4 -13.14 10.48 -27.34
N GLN A 5 -13.69 11.15 -26.33
CA GLN A 5 -14.04 10.49 -25.06
C GLN A 5 -15.15 9.43 -25.21
N GLU A 6 -15.97 9.49 -26.27
CA GLU A 6 -17.13 8.61 -26.44
C GLU A 6 -16.76 7.23 -27.01
N GLU A 7 -15.66 7.09 -27.77
CA GLU A 7 -15.36 5.90 -28.56
C GLU A 7 -14.36 4.89 -27.95
N CYS A 8 -13.88 5.07 -26.72
CA CYS A 8 -12.87 4.12 -26.20
C CYS A 8 -13.43 2.70 -26.00
N ASP A 9 -12.87 1.70 -26.68
CA ASP A 9 -13.22 0.30 -26.44
C ASP A 9 -12.77 -0.15 -25.03
N ILE A 10 -13.37 -1.22 -24.50
CA ILE A 10 -13.06 -1.71 -23.15
C ILE A 10 -11.61 -2.18 -23.00
N GLN A 11 -11.00 -2.69 -24.07
CA GLN A 11 -9.58 -3.04 -24.08
C GLN A 11 -8.69 -1.80 -23.95
N GLU A 12 -9.07 -0.70 -24.62
CA GLU A 12 -8.39 0.59 -24.50
C GLU A 12 -8.55 1.16 -23.11
N VAL A 13 -9.77 1.13 -22.55
CA VAL A 13 -10.05 1.56 -21.16
C VAL A 13 -9.15 0.81 -20.18
N THR A 14 -9.05 -0.51 -20.32
CA THR A 14 -8.21 -1.36 -19.45
C THR A 14 -6.74 -0.97 -19.56
N THR A 15 -6.25 -0.76 -20.77
CA THR A 15 -4.86 -0.38 -21.04
C THR A 15 -4.56 1.01 -20.46
N LEU A 16 -5.45 1.98 -20.67
CA LEU A 16 -5.34 3.33 -20.17
C LEU A 16 -5.35 3.37 -18.64
N LEU A 17 -6.29 2.68 -17.99
CA LEU A 17 -6.34 2.58 -16.53
C LEU A 17 -5.06 1.98 -15.96
N ARG A 18 -4.52 0.93 -16.59
CA ARG A 18 -3.24 0.34 -16.18
C ARG A 18 -2.09 1.34 -16.33
N THR A 19 -2.03 2.09 -17.43
CA THR A 19 -1.01 3.12 -17.64
C THR A 19 -1.11 4.22 -16.58
N TYR A 20 -2.31 4.71 -16.29
CA TYR A 20 -2.52 5.73 -15.25
C TYR A 20 -2.17 5.19 -13.85
N ALA A 21 -2.50 3.93 -13.54
CA ALA A 21 -2.13 3.29 -12.28
C ALA A 21 -0.60 3.22 -12.11
N ILE A 22 0.14 2.80 -13.15
CA ILE A 22 1.61 2.74 -13.13
C ILE A 22 2.23 4.14 -12.93
N GLN A 23 1.62 5.17 -13.50
CA GLN A 23 2.09 6.55 -13.38
C GLN A 23 1.55 7.26 -12.12
N HIS A 24 0.72 6.59 -11.33
CA HIS A 24 0.01 7.13 -10.17
C HIS A 24 -0.77 8.41 -10.50
N TYR A 25 -1.37 8.50 -11.69
CA TYR A 25 -2.14 9.65 -12.12
C TYR A 25 -3.63 9.47 -11.77
N ARG A 26 -3.99 9.82 -10.54
CA ARG A 26 -5.35 9.67 -10.00
C ARG A 26 -6.30 10.79 -10.45
N ASP A 27 -5.85 12.03 -10.28
CA ASP A 27 -6.72 13.21 -10.35
C ASP A 27 -6.76 13.77 -11.78
N HIS A 28 -7.57 13.14 -12.63
CA HIS A 28 -7.84 13.60 -13.99
C HIS A 28 -9.30 13.36 -14.37
N SER A 29 -9.96 14.35 -14.98
CA SER A 29 -11.36 14.22 -15.43
C SER A 29 -11.57 13.04 -16.37
N PHE A 30 -10.57 12.73 -17.20
CA PHE A 30 -10.59 11.55 -18.06
C PHE A 30 -10.58 10.23 -17.27
N VAL A 31 -9.88 10.14 -16.13
CA VAL A 31 -9.87 8.92 -15.31
C VAL A 31 -11.26 8.70 -14.72
N SER A 32 -11.94 9.74 -14.24
CA SER A 32 -13.33 9.65 -13.78
C SER A 32 -14.28 9.14 -14.88
N HIS A 33 -14.07 9.60 -16.11
CA HIS A 33 -14.82 9.09 -17.27
C HIS A 33 -14.57 7.60 -17.52
N LEU A 34 -13.31 7.16 -17.46
CA LEU A 34 -12.96 5.73 -17.58
C LEU A 34 -13.64 4.88 -16.49
N VAL A 35 -13.67 5.35 -15.23
CA VAL A 35 -14.37 4.66 -14.13
C VAL A 35 -15.86 4.53 -14.42
N SER A 36 -16.53 5.60 -14.86
CA SER A 36 -17.96 5.51 -15.21
C SER A 36 -18.25 4.55 -16.37
N LYS A 37 -17.34 4.45 -17.35
CA LYS A 37 -17.44 3.53 -18.47
C LYS A 37 -17.25 2.08 -18.03
N VAL A 38 -16.35 1.83 -17.07
CA VAL A 38 -16.21 0.52 -16.43
C VAL A 38 -17.50 0.16 -15.69
N ALA A 39 -18.02 1.04 -14.83
CA ALA A 39 -19.22 0.80 -14.05
C ALA A 39 -20.43 0.43 -14.93
N SER A 40 -20.57 1.08 -16.09
CA SER A 40 -21.65 0.81 -17.05
C SER A 40 -21.51 -0.53 -17.77
N ASN A 41 -20.29 -1.07 -17.87
CA ASN A 41 -19.96 -2.25 -18.68
C ASN A 41 -19.48 -3.45 -17.85
N VAL A 42 -19.57 -3.42 -16.52
CA VAL A 42 -19.02 -4.48 -15.65
C VAL A 42 -19.51 -5.89 -16.06
N ASN A 43 -20.79 -5.99 -16.41
CA ASN A 43 -21.43 -7.27 -16.74
C ASN A 43 -20.92 -7.93 -18.03
N THR A 44 -20.26 -7.16 -18.91
CA THR A 44 -19.71 -7.67 -20.18
C THR A 44 -18.22 -7.97 -20.10
N LEU A 45 -17.58 -7.67 -18.97
CA LEU A 45 -16.15 -7.91 -18.79
C LEU A 45 -15.82 -9.39 -18.70
N GLY A 46 -14.77 -9.80 -19.42
CA GLY A 46 -14.11 -11.07 -19.20
C GLY A 46 -13.32 -11.07 -17.88
N VAL A 47 -13.07 -12.26 -17.34
CA VAL A 47 -12.42 -12.50 -16.03
C VAL A 47 -11.08 -11.75 -15.93
N SER A 48 -10.16 -11.97 -16.88
CA SER A 48 -8.83 -11.32 -16.87
C SER A 48 -8.90 -9.79 -16.96
N THR A 49 -9.83 -9.26 -17.77
CA THR A 49 -10.06 -7.82 -17.90
C THR A 49 -10.58 -7.23 -16.59
N ALA A 50 -11.52 -7.91 -15.93
CA ALA A 50 -12.06 -7.50 -14.64
C ALA A 50 -10.96 -7.45 -13.56
N VAL A 51 -10.08 -8.44 -13.48
CA VAL A 51 -8.94 -8.44 -12.54
C VAL A 51 -7.96 -7.29 -12.82
N SER A 52 -7.64 -7.04 -14.10
CA SER A 52 -6.76 -5.93 -14.48
C SER A 52 -7.35 -4.57 -14.13
N ILE A 53 -8.66 -4.38 -14.32
CA ILE A 53 -9.36 -3.15 -13.95
C ILE A 53 -9.42 -3.01 -12.42
N TYR A 54 -9.81 -4.08 -11.72
CA TYR A 54 -9.92 -4.12 -10.26
C TYR A 54 -8.60 -3.71 -9.58
N SER A 55 -7.48 -4.28 -10.04
CA SER A 55 -6.16 -3.95 -9.53
C SER A 55 -5.74 -2.51 -9.85
N SER A 56 -5.98 -2.04 -11.07
CA SER A 56 -5.64 -0.67 -11.49
C SER A 56 -6.41 0.38 -10.69
N LEU A 57 -7.73 0.18 -10.49
CA LEU A 57 -8.56 1.09 -9.71
C LEU A 57 -8.21 1.07 -8.21
N SER A 58 -7.83 -0.09 -7.68
CA SER A 58 -7.36 -0.22 -6.29
C SER A 58 -6.06 0.57 -6.06
N ILE A 59 -5.11 0.50 -6.99
CA ILE A 59 -3.86 1.29 -6.92
C ILE A 59 -4.16 2.79 -6.98
N LEU A 60 -5.14 3.19 -7.79
CA LEU A 60 -5.55 4.59 -7.93
C LEU A 60 -6.41 5.10 -6.77
N ASP A 61 -6.86 4.24 -5.85
CA ASP A 61 -7.82 4.62 -4.78
C ASP A 61 -9.16 5.13 -5.34
N LEU A 62 -9.61 4.55 -6.46
CA LEU A 62 -10.82 4.96 -7.18
C LEU A 62 -11.88 3.85 -7.26
N LEU A 63 -11.70 2.79 -6.47
CA LEU A 63 -12.65 1.69 -6.40
C LEU A 63 -13.54 1.87 -5.18
N ASP A 64 -14.81 2.19 -5.39
CA ASP A 64 -15.82 2.20 -4.35
C ASP A 64 -16.31 0.78 -4.04
N GLU A 65 -17.08 0.63 -2.95
CA GLU A 65 -17.54 -0.68 -2.48
C GLU A 65 -18.48 -1.36 -3.49
N GLU A 66 -19.39 -0.61 -4.10
CA GLU A 66 -20.36 -1.14 -5.07
C GLU A 66 -19.68 -1.65 -6.36
N LEU A 67 -18.74 -0.87 -6.90
CA LEU A 67 -17.97 -1.28 -8.07
C LEU A 67 -17.01 -2.42 -7.73
N ALA A 68 -16.43 -2.44 -6.52
CA ALA A 68 -15.61 -3.55 -6.06
C ALA A 68 -16.41 -4.85 -6.04
N LEU A 69 -17.59 -4.86 -5.42
CA LEU A 69 -18.48 -6.03 -5.38
C LEU A 69 -18.90 -6.47 -6.78
N SER A 70 -19.23 -5.52 -7.64
CA SER A 70 -19.62 -5.79 -9.03
C SER A 70 -18.49 -6.42 -9.83
N LEU A 71 -17.26 -5.92 -9.71
CA LEU A 71 -16.08 -6.49 -10.37
C LEU A 71 -15.70 -7.85 -9.79
N GLU A 72 -15.75 -8.01 -8.46
CA GLU A 72 -15.47 -9.29 -7.80
C GLU A 72 -16.41 -10.40 -8.28
N SER A 73 -17.70 -10.09 -8.52
CA SER A 73 -18.67 -11.04 -9.08
C SER A 73 -18.30 -11.58 -10.47
N ARG A 74 -17.36 -10.92 -11.16
CA ARG A 74 -16.88 -11.36 -12.49
C ARG A 74 -15.79 -12.42 -12.42
N PHE A 75 -15.11 -12.55 -11.29
CA PHE A 75 -13.97 -13.47 -11.14
C PHE A 75 -14.02 -14.32 -9.88
N GLY A 76 -15.09 -14.21 -9.09
CA GLY A 76 -15.36 -15.13 -8.00
C GLY A 76 -16.78 -15.02 -7.48
N ASN A 77 -17.21 -16.05 -6.78
CA ASN A 77 -18.50 -16.12 -6.13
C ASN A 77 -18.32 -16.01 -4.62
N ARG A 78 -19.03 -15.07 -4.02
CA ARG A 78 -19.14 -14.96 -2.56
C ARG A 78 -20.28 -15.85 -2.09
N ARG A 79 -19.98 -16.83 -1.25
CA ARG A 79 -20.99 -17.64 -0.55
C ARG A 79 -20.91 -17.37 0.93
N LYS A 80 -22.06 -17.17 1.56
CA LYS A 80 -22.13 -17.06 3.01
C LYS A 80 -22.35 -18.44 3.61
N SER A 81 -21.36 -18.93 4.34
CA SER A 81 -21.36 -20.22 5.03
C SER A 81 -21.40 -19.95 6.54
N GLY A 82 -22.60 -19.83 7.09
CA GLY A 82 -22.82 -19.41 8.47
C GLY A 82 -22.38 -17.97 8.75
N GLU A 83 -21.43 -17.79 9.68
CA GLU A 83 -20.83 -16.48 9.99
C GLU A 83 -19.63 -16.13 9.10
N ARG A 84 -19.24 -17.02 8.17
CA ARG A 84 -18.07 -16.84 7.31
C ARG A 84 -18.47 -16.54 5.87
N LEU A 85 -17.66 -15.71 5.22
CA LEU A 85 -17.70 -15.52 3.78
C LEU A 85 -16.66 -16.45 3.15
N GLU A 86 -17.14 -17.36 2.32
CA GLU A 86 -16.31 -18.21 1.47
C GLU A 86 -16.24 -17.56 0.08
N PHE A 87 -15.03 -17.45 -0.44
CA PHE A 87 -14.79 -16.90 -1.77
C PHE A 87 -14.28 -17.99 -2.71
N GLU A 88 -15.12 -18.36 -3.67
CA GLU A 88 -14.78 -19.32 -4.71
C GLU A 88 -14.33 -18.56 -5.96
N VAL A 89 -13.03 -18.64 -6.25
CA VAL A 89 -12.39 -17.96 -7.38
C VAL A 89 -12.63 -18.75 -8.67
N ASP A 90 -12.80 -18.05 -9.80
CA ASP A 90 -12.91 -18.69 -11.12
C ASP A 90 -11.70 -19.58 -11.44
N ASP A 91 -11.96 -20.80 -11.92
CA ASP A 91 -10.92 -21.81 -12.18
C ASP A 91 -9.91 -21.42 -13.27
N THR A 92 -10.27 -20.47 -14.13
CA THR A 92 -9.40 -19.97 -15.20
C THR A 92 -8.30 -19.02 -14.71
N LEU A 93 -8.39 -18.54 -13.47
CA LEU A 93 -7.41 -17.62 -12.91
C LEU A 93 -6.11 -18.31 -12.56
N ASN A 94 -5.00 -17.72 -13.03
CA ASN A 94 -3.67 -18.16 -12.66
C ASN A 94 -3.24 -17.58 -11.31
N ILE A 95 -2.14 -18.12 -10.76
CA ILE A 95 -1.59 -17.71 -9.46
C ILE A 95 -1.28 -16.21 -9.39
N ARG A 96 -0.84 -15.59 -10.50
CA ARG A 96 -0.49 -14.16 -10.53
C ARG A 96 -1.74 -13.30 -10.36
N ASP A 97 -2.82 -13.65 -11.05
CA ASP A 97 -4.08 -12.94 -10.96
C ASP A 97 -4.68 -13.05 -9.55
N ILE A 98 -4.59 -14.22 -8.92
CA ILE A 98 -5.07 -14.44 -7.54
C ILE A 98 -4.28 -13.59 -6.53
N ILE A 99 -2.95 -13.50 -6.69
CA ILE A 99 -2.10 -12.64 -5.86
C ILE A 99 -2.47 -11.16 -6.06
N GLU A 100 -2.72 -10.73 -7.30
CA GLU A 100 -3.12 -9.35 -7.58
C GLU A 100 -4.48 -9.01 -6.98
N ILE A 101 -5.46 -9.92 -7.02
CA ILE A 101 -6.76 -9.74 -6.36
C ILE A 101 -6.56 -9.55 -4.85
N GLY A 102 -5.81 -10.45 -4.20
CA GLY A 102 -5.57 -10.39 -2.76
C GLY A 102 -4.83 -9.11 -2.37
N TYR A 103 -3.79 -8.74 -3.10
CA TYR A 103 -3.04 -7.52 -2.85
C TYR A 103 -3.87 -6.25 -3.10
N SER A 104 -4.74 -6.26 -4.11
CA SER A 104 -5.67 -5.16 -4.38
C SER A 104 -6.70 -5.00 -3.26
N LYS A 105 -7.24 -6.11 -2.73
CA LYS A 105 -8.14 -6.08 -1.57
C LYS A 105 -7.45 -5.52 -0.33
N LEU A 106 -6.19 -5.90 -0.11
CA LEU A 106 -5.37 -5.37 0.97
C LEU A 106 -5.17 -3.84 0.84
N ILE A 107 -5.03 -3.33 -0.40
CA ILE A 107 -4.87 -1.90 -0.67
C ILE A 107 -6.16 -1.10 -0.41
N GLN A 108 -7.34 -1.69 -0.61
CA GLN A 108 -8.64 -1.01 -0.44
C GLN A 108 -9.00 -0.68 1.02
N GLN A 109 -8.33 -1.32 1.98
CA GLN A 109 -8.46 -1.00 3.42
C GLN A 109 -9.86 -1.21 3.98
N ASP A 110 -10.53 -2.26 3.54
CA ASP A 110 -11.84 -2.67 4.06
C ASP A 110 -11.72 -3.01 5.55
N PRO A 111 -12.42 -2.29 6.45
CA PRO A 111 -12.36 -2.54 7.90
C PRO A 111 -13.09 -3.84 8.31
N GLY A 112 -13.81 -4.50 7.41
CA GLY A 112 -14.54 -5.73 7.68
C GLY A 112 -13.66 -6.97 7.81
N ASN A 113 -14.05 -7.89 8.70
CA ASN A 113 -13.43 -9.22 8.83
C ASN A 113 -13.52 -10.05 7.55
N ASP A 114 -14.47 -9.72 6.68
CA ASP A 114 -14.71 -10.40 5.40
C ASP A 114 -13.49 -10.34 4.47
N SER A 115 -12.71 -9.26 4.54
CA SER A 115 -11.47 -9.11 3.79
C SER A 115 -10.41 -10.16 4.18
N PHE A 116 -10.35 -10.53 5.47
CA PHE A 116 -9.41 -11.56 5.96
C PHE A 116 -9.82 -12.96 5.50
N TRP A 117 -11.12 -13.27 5.48
CA TRP A 117 -11.62 -14.53 4.97
C TRP A 117 -11.37 -14.69 3.47
N LEU A 118 -11.61 -13.63 2.69
CA LEU A 118 -11.26 -13.58 1.27
C LEU A 118 -9.76 -13.84 1.06
N MET A 119 -8.89 -13.14 1.80
CA MET A 119 -7.44 -13.35 1.69
C MET A 119 -7.04 -14.80 2.05
N LYS A 120 -7.67 -15.41 3.04
CA LYS A 120 -7.43 -16.80 3.43
C LYS A 120 -7.80 -17.77 2.30
N ASP A 121 -8.97 -17.64 1.68
CA ASP A 121 -9.39 -18.51 0.59
C ASP A 121 -8.52 -18.35 -0.67
N LEU A 122 -8.09 -17.12 -0.99
CA LEU A 122 -7.14 -16.86 -2.07
C LEU A 122 -5.80 -17.56 -1.83
N LEU A 123 -5.28 -17.55 -0.60
CA LEU A 123 -4.04 -18.25 -0.25
C LEU A 123 -4.15 -19.77 -0.37
N GLU A 124 -5.27 -20.35 0.07
CA GLU A 124 -5.52 -21.78 -0.09
C GLU A 124 -5.59 -22.19 -1.56
N ARG A 125 -6.20 -21.33 -2.40
CA ARG A 125 -6.23 -21.57 -3.85
C ARG A 125 -4.84 -21.49 -4.48
N ILE A 126 -4.01 -20.53 -4.05
CA ILE A 126 -2.61 -20.42 -4.54
C ILE A 126 -1.83 -21.70 -4.21
N ALA A 127 -1.93 -22.20 -2.98
CA ALA A 127 -1.26 -23.43 -2.57
C ALA A 127 -1.71 -24.63 -3.41
N ALA A 128 -3.03 -24.82 -3.58
CA ALA A 128 -3.58 -25.91 -4.37
C ALA A 128 -3.16 -25.87 -5.85
N LEU A 129 -3.09 -24.67 -6.45
CA LEU A 129 -2.63 -24.51 -7.83
C LEU A 129 -1.13 -24.73 -7.97
N TRP A 130 -0.34 -24.37 -6.95
CA TRP A 130 1.11 -24.56 -6.97
C TRP A 130 1.47 -26.04 -7.05
N ASP A 131 0.84 -26.87 -6.22
CA ASP A 131 1.06 -28.32 -6.19
C ASP A 131 0.66 -29.00 -7.51
N ALA A 132 -0.31 -28.44 -8.23
CA ALA A 132 -0.76 -28.93 -9.54
C ALA A 132 0.09 -28.40 -10.72
N SER A 133 0.89 -27.35 -10.52
CA SER A 133 1.59 -26.66 -11.61
C SER A 133 2.95 -27.29 -11.94
N ILE A 134 3.20 -27.51 -13.24
CA ILE A 134 4.49 -28.03 -13.75
C ILE A 134 5.55 -26.92 -13.81
N ASP A 135 5.12 -25.66 -13.89
CA ASP A 135 6.00 -24.50 -14.10
C ASP A 135 6.07 -23.63 -12.84
N THR A 136 7.05 -23.92 -11.98
CA THR A 136 7.19 -23.40 -10.61
C THR A 136 7.94 -22.07 -10.52
N THR A 137 7.93 -21.26 -11.58
CA THR A 137 8.68 -19.99 -11.59
C THR A 137 7.77 -18.77 -11.44
N LEU A 138 7.64 -18.30 -10.19
CA LEU A 138 6.98 -17.04 -9.87
C LEU A 138 8.01 -15.90 -9.84
N GLN A 139 7.70 -14.77 -10.49
CA GLN A 139 8.60 -13.60 -10.43
C GLN A 139 8.66 -13.06 -9.00
N SER A 140 9.84 -12.61 -8.57
CA SER A 140 10.05 -12.11 -7.20
C SER A 140 8.98 -11.12 -6.75
N GLN A 141 8.51 -10.20 -7.61
CA GLN A 141 7.50 -9.19 -7.26
C GLN A 141 6.20 -9.80 -6.70
N TYR A 142 5.73 -10.92 -7.26
CA TYR A 142 4.52 -11.59 -6.79
C TYR A 142 4.79 -12.39 -5.52
N ILE A 143 5.99 -12.98 -5.38
CA ILE A 143 6.41 -13.62 -4.12
C ILE A 143 6.42 -12.59 -2.97
N ARG A 144 6.83 -11.34 -3.23
CA ARG A 144 6.78 -10.27 -2.23
C ARG A 144 5.36 -9.93 -1.82
N LYS A 145 4.47 -9.71 -2.80
CA LYS A 145 3.05 -9.47 -2.54
C LYS A 145 2.42 -10.62 -1.74
N LEU A 146 2.74 -11.86 -2.09
CA LEU A 146 2.30 -13.04 -1.36
C LEU A 146 2.81 -13.04 0.09
N THR A 147 4.08 -12.72 0.29
CA THR A 147 4.68 -12.61 1.63
C THR A 147 3.97 -11.55 2.48
N VAL A 148 3.63 -10.40 1.87
CA VAL A 148 2.86 -9.34 2.53
C VAL A 148 1.46 -9.82 2.93
N LEU A 149 0.75 -10.55 2.05
CA LEU A 149 -0.58 -11.09 2.34
C LEU A 149 -0.55 -12.07 3.53
N ILE A 150 0.42 -12.99 3.55
CA ILE A 150 0.58 -13.94 4.65
C ILE A 150 0.95 -13.22 5.95
N ALA A 151 1.89 -12.27 5.89
CA ALA A 151 2.30 -11.50 7.06
C ALA A 151 1.14 -10.68 7.63
N GLN A 152 0.29 -10.12 6.77
CA GLN A 152 -0.89 -9.39 7.21
C GLN A 152 -1.89 -10.28 7.96
N LEU A 153 -2.18 -11.47 7.43
CA LEU A 153 -3.07 -12.41 8.10
C LEU A 153 -2.47 -12.89 9.43
N LYS A 154 -1.17 -13.24 9.45
CA LYS A 154 -0.46 -13.64 10.67
C LYS A 154 -0.55 -12.58 11.77
N CYS A 155 -0.43 -11.29 11.43
CA CYS A 155 -0.40 -10.21 12.42
C CYS A 155 -1.77 -9.64 12.78
N SER A 156 -2.68 -9.51 11.81
CA SER A 156 -3.96 -8.81 12.01
C SER A 156 -5.15 -9.75 12.22
N ALA A 157 -5.06 -11.01 11.79
CA ALA A 157 -6.15 -11.97 11.87
C ALA A 157 -5.64 -13.40 12.10
N GLU A 158 -4.97 -13.60 13.25
CA GLU A 158 -4.42 -14.91 13.67
C GLU A 158 -5.44 -16.07 13.57
N PRO A 159 -6.72 -15.92 13.95
CA PRO A 159 -7.70 -17.00 13.79
C PRO A 159 -7.92 -17.42 12.34
N CYS A 160 -7.90 -16.47 11.40
CA CYS A 160 -8.04 -16.75 9.98
C CYS A 160 -6.80 -17.48 9.46
N TYR A 161 -5.61 -17.03 9.84
CA TYR A 161 -4.35 -17.69 9.45
C TYR A 161 -4.28 -19.13 9.97
N ASN A 162 -4.63 -19.36 11.24
CA ASN A 162 -4.62 -20.69 11.86
C ASN A 162 -5.67 -21.66 11.27
N SER A 163 -6.65 -21.14 10.52
CA SER A 163 -7.66 -21.95 9.84
C SER A 163 -7.19 -22.53 8.50
N ILE A 164 -6.07 -22.04 7.96
CA ILE A 164 -5.48 -22.54 6.72
C ILE A 164 -4.93 -23.95 6.94
N ARG A 165 -5.12 -24.85 5.96
CA ARG A 165 -4.54 -26.21 6.03
C ARG A 165 -3.02 -26.17 6.22
N LYS A 166 -2.48 -27.03 7.09
CA LYS A 166 -1.04 -27.09 7.38
C LYS A 166 -0.20 -27.35 6.13
N ASP A 167 -0.62 -28.32 5.31
CA ASP A 167 0.06 -28.65 4.06
C ASP A 167 0.13 -27.43 3.12
N HIS A 168 -0.93 -26.62 3.06
CA HIS A 168 -0.95 -25.38 2.28
C HIS A 168 0.00 -24.31 2.84
N ILE A 169 0.11 -24.21 4.18
CA ILE A 169 1.06 -23.29 4.82
C ILE A 169 2.49 -23.68 4.43
N GLU A 170 2.82 -24.98 4.48
CA GLU A 170 4.13 -25.49 4.09
C GLU A 170 4.45 -25.18 2.62
N THR A 171 3.50 -25.40 1.71
CA THR A 171 3.64 -25.01 0.30
C THR A 171 3.87 -23.50 0.14
N LEU A 172 3.08 -22.66 0.82
CA LEU A 172 3.22 -21.20 0.75
C LEU A 172 4.56 -20.72 1.32
N GLU A 173 5.04 -21.30 2.41
CA GLU A 173 6.34 -20.98 3.01
C GLU A 173 7.50 -21.42 2.11
N SER A 174 7.37 -22.55 1.41
CA SER A 174 8.30 -22.99 0.37
C SER A 174 8.39 -22.00 -0.79
N ILE A 175 7.24 -21.50 -1.29
CA ILE A 175 7.19 -20.47 -2.34
C ILE A 175 7.92 -19.20 -1.87
N ILE A 176 7.64 -18.74 -0.65
CA ILE A 176 8.27 -17.53 -0.10
C ILE A 176 9.78 -17.71 0.10
N GLY A 177 10.21 -18.89 0.57
CA GLY A 177 11.61 -19.25 0.75
C GLY A 177 12.42 -19.26 -0.54
N SER A 178 11.76 -19.39 -1.69
CA SER A 178 12.43 -19.36 -3.01
C SER A 178 12.92 -17.96 -3.43
N ASP A 179 12.42 -16.87 -2.84
CA ASP A 179 12.96 -15.53 -3.12
C ASP A 179 14.28 -15.35 -2.36
N ILE A 180 15.40 -15.51 -3.09
CA ILE A 180 16.77 -15.37 -2.55
C ILE A 180 17.08 -13.92 -2.07
N GLY A 181 16.11 -13.01 -2.11
CA GLY A 181 15.93 -11.92 -1.12
C GLY A 181 17.00 -10.83 -1.05
N TYR A 182 18.10 -10.92 -1.80
CA TYR A 182 19.28 -10.09 -1.58
C TYR A 182 19.74 -9.31 -2.81
N LYS A 183 18.81 -8.87 -3.67
CA LYS A 183 19.16 -7.78 -4.60
C LYS A 183 19.21 -6.49 -3.78
N LYS A 184 20.42 -6.01 -3.46
CA LYS A 184 20.62 -4.66 -2.90
C LYS A 184 19.90 -3.67 -3.82
N PHE A 185 18.74 -3.19 -3.38
CA PHE A 185 18.00 -2.18 -4.12
C PHE A 185 18.85 -0.91 -4.17
N LYS A 186 18.81 -0.22 -5.32
CA LYS A 186 19.50 1.07 -5.44
C LYS A 186 18.86 2.05 -4.46
N THR A 187 19.64 2.57 -3.52
CA THR A 187 19.16 3.60 -2.60
C THR A 187 18.77 4.86 -3.37
N THR A 188 17.66 5.49 -2.96
CA THR A 188 17.28 6.78 -3.53
C THR A 188 18.16 7.89 -2.95
N THR A 189 18.25 9.02 -3.67
CA THR A 189 18.97 10.20 -3.18
C THR A 189 18.43 10.69 -1.84
N LEU A 190 17.13 10.57 -1.59
CA LEU A 190 16.53 10.96 -0.32
C LEU A 190 16.98 10.04 0.82
N ILE A 191 16.99 8.73 0.61
CA ILE A 191 17.51 7.74 1.57
C ILE A 191 18.96 8.07 1.93
N ASN A 192 19.82 8.28 0.93
CA ASN A 192 21.22 8.61 1.16
C ASN A 192 21.38 9.93 1.95
N LYS A 193 20.56 10.95 1.65
CA LYS A 193 20.57 12.22 2.37
C LYS A 193 20.16 12.05 3.84
N VAL A 194 19.10 11.30 4.12
CA VAL A 194 18.65 11.05 5.50
C VAL A 194 19.67 10.20 6.26
N ALA A 195 20.15 9.12 5.65
CA ALA A 195 21.19 8.24 6.20
C ALA A 195 22.44 9.02 6.64
N GLN A 196 22.96 9.93 5.82
CA GLN A 196 24.11 10.78 6.18
C GLN A 196 23.87 11.66 7.41
N HIS A 197 22.62 12.06 7.68
CA HIS A 197 22.30 12.84 8.87
C HIS A 197 22.18 11.92 10.09
N LEU A 198 21.60 10.73 9.95
CA LEU A 198 21.53 9.72 11.02
C LEU A 198 22.93 9.27 11.46
N GLU A 199 23.83 9.05 10.50
CA GLU A 199 25.23 8.70 10.75
C GLU A 199 25.96 9.77 11.57
N LYS A 200 25.78 11.05 11.19
CA LYS A 200 26.35 12.19 11.94
C LYS A 200 25.73 12.36 13.33
N LEU A 201 24.49 11.93 13.53
CA LEU A 201 23.85 11.86 14.84
C LEU A 201 24.26 10.61 15.65
N ARG A 202 25.14 9.75 15.10
CA ARG A 202 25.58 8.48 15.70
C ARG A 202 24.42 7.53 16.00
N ILE A 203 23.37 7.57 15.17
CA ILE A 203 22.25 6.64 15.23
C ILE A 203 22.64 5.42 14.38
N ARG A 204 22.53 4.21 14.94
CA ARG A 204 22.80 2.98 14.20
C ARG A 204 21.59 2.61 13.35
N PHE A 205 21.80 2.39 12.05
CA PHE A 205 20.73 2.04 11.12
C PHE A 205 21.20 1.09 10.03
N GLU A 206 20.23 0.49 9.33
CA GLU A 206 20.40 -0.25 8.08
C GLU A 206 19.48 0.34 7.02
N THR A 207 19.91 0.33 5.76
CA THR A 207 19.13 0.86 4.64
C THR A 207 18.66 -0.27 3.74
N ASN A 208 17.50 -0.09 3.10
CA ASN A 208 16.93 -1.06 2.15
C ASN A 208 16.80 -2.47 2.74
N VAL A 209 16.36 -2.54 4.00
CA VAL A 209 16.13 -3.82 4.71
C VAL A 209 14.86 -4.44 4.19
N TYR A 210 14.90 -5.73 3.86
CA TYR A 210 13.71 -6.46 3.47
C TYR A 210 13.11 -7.18 4.69
N TYR A 211 11.84 -6.93 4.99
CA TYR A 211 11.15 -7.48 6.15
C TYR A 211 9.71 -7.87 5.76
N ASN A 212 9.36 -9.14 5.93
CA ASN A 212 8.00 -9.68 5.68
C ASN A 212 7.37 -9.22 4.34
N GLY A 213 8.14 -9.27 3.24
CA GLY A 213 7.62 -8.86 1.92
C GLY A 213 7.81 -7.37 1.60
N ILE A 214 8.19 -6.56 2.59
CA ILE A 214 8.26 -5.10 2.49
C ILE A 214 9.71 -4.63 2.46
N LEU A 215 10.03 -3.75 1.51
CA LEU A 215 11.31 -3.05 1.49
C LEU A 215 11.25 -1.79 2.38
N LEU A 216 11.98 -1.83 3.49
CA LEU A 216 12.12 -0.72 4.44
C LEU A 216 13.24 0.21 3.98
N ASP A 217 12.99 1.53 4.00
CA ASP A 217 13.99 2.50 3.52
C ASP A 217 15.19 2.59 4.45
N ILE A 218 14.95 2.90 5.72
CA ILE A 218 15.97 2.94 6.77
C ILE A 218 15.36 2.44 8.08
N MET A 219 15.95 1.40 8.66
CA MET A 219 15.55 0.82 9.95
C MET A 219 16.60 1.15 11.01
N GLU A 220 16.20 1.71 12.15
CA GLU A 220 17.12 1.87 13.28
C GLU A 220 17.42 0.51 13.93
N LYS A 221 18.67 0.27 14.35
CA LYS A 221 19.05 -0.98 15.04
C LYS A 221 18.62 -1.02 16.50
N ASP A 222 18.56 0.16 17.12
CA ASP A 222 18.39 0.28 18.57
C ASP A 222 16.93 0.44 18.99
N ARG A 223 16.04 0.68 18.02
CA ARG A 223 14.62 0.96 18.22
C ARG A 223 13.87 0.34 17.05
N ASN A 224 12.65 -0.15 17.27
CA ASN A 224 11.73 -0.57 16.20
C ASN A 224 11.18 0.68 15.47
N LEU A 225 12.05 1.52 14.92
CA LEU A 225 11.71 2.73 14.19
C LEU A 225 12.15 2.59 12.74
N VAL A 226 11.19 2.77 11.83
CA VAL A 226 11.44 2.80 10.39
C VAL A 226 11.24 4.21 9.87
N TRP A 227 12.27 4.75 9.22
CA TRP A 227 12.19 6.02 8.52
C TRP A 227 11.64 5.80 7.12
N LEU A 228 10.49 6.37 6.83
CA LEU A 228 9.80 6.28 5.54
C LEU A 228 10.22 7.47 4.66
N CYS A 229 11.22 7.24 3.80
CA CYS A 229 11.80 8.25 2.91
C CYS A 229 10.95 8.42 1.64
N ASN A 230 9.84 9.15 1.75
CA ASN A 230 8.87 9.30 0.68
C ASN A 230 9.38 10.23 -0.44
N SER A 231 9.90 9.61 -1.48
CA SER A 231 10.26 10.26 -2.74
C SER A 231 9.03 10.55 -3.60
N TYR A 232 9.18 11.31 -4.68
CA TYR A 232 8.07 11.77 -5.53
C TYR A 232 7.18 10.64 -6.06
N HIS A 233 7.74 9.46 -6.37
CA HIS A 233 7.01 8.30 -6.88
C HIS A 233 6.09 7.62 -5.86
N ARG A 234 6.06 8.08 -4.60
CA ARG A 234 5.18 7.54 -3.55
C ARG A 234 3.92 8.35 -3.32
N PHE A 235 3.72 9.36 -4.15
CA PHE A 235 2.57 10.25 -4.13
C PHE A 235 1.83 10.11 -5.44
N TYR A 236 0.52 10.36 -5.43
CA TYR A 236 -0.21 10.52 -6.67
C TYR A 236 0.31 11.74 -7.44
N ALA A 237 0.47 11.60 -8.75
CA ALA A 237 1.00 12.63 -9.62
C ALA A 237 0.19 13.93 -9.47
N GLY A 238 0.89 15.06 -9.29
CA GLY A 238 0.26 16.35 -9.09
C GLY A 238 -0.28 16.62 -7.67
N THR A 239 -0.15 15.67 -6.73
CA THR A 239 -0.69 15.78 -5.38
C THR A 239 0.38 15.63 -4.29
N PHE A 240 0.01 15.92 -3.03
CA PHE A 240 0.80 15.56 -1.84
C PHE A 240 0.24 14.34 -1.11
N ASP A 241 -0.73 13.65 -1.72
CA ASP A 241 -1.36 12.46 -1.17
C ASP A 241 -0.49 11.24 -1.44
N LEU A 242 -0.24 10.44 -0.40
CA LEU A 242 0.47 9.16 -0.55
C LEU A 242 -0.38 8.18 -1.36
N THR A 243 0.28 7.36 -2.18
CA THR A 243 -0.41 6.27 -2.89
C THR A 243 -1.08 5.31 -1.91
N ALA A 244 -2.17 4.66 -2.33
CA ALA A 244 -2.89 3.68 -1.52
C ALA A 244 -1.95 2.56 -1.03
N GLU A 245 -1.09 2.04 -1.90
CA GLU A 245 -0.04 1.08 -1.53
C GLU A 245 0.85 1.59 -0.40
N ARG A 246 1.27 2.86 -0.44
CA ARG A 246 2.17 3.41 0.57
C ARG A 246 1.47 3.63 1.91
N ARG A 247 0.19 4.02 1.89
CA ARG A 247 -0.64 4.12 3.10
C ARG A 247 -0.84 2.73 3.74
N THR A 248 -1.14 1.73 2.93
CA THR A 248 -1.28 0.34 3.39
C THR A 248 0.02 -0.18 3.99
N LEU A 249 1.16 0.05 3.33
CA LEU A 249 2.47 -0.30 3.86
C LEU A 249 2.76 0.33 5.22
N ASP A 250 2.47 1.62 5.41
CA ASP A 250 2.66 2.29 6.72
C ASP A 250 1.85 1.60 7.83
N ARG A 251 0.61 1.20 7.54
CA ARG A 251 -0.23 0.47 8.50
C ARG A 251 0.29 -0.92 8.81
N LEU A 252 0.74 -1.65 7.80
CA LEU A 252 1.35 -2.97 8.00
C LEU A 252 2.58 -2.88 8.90
N LEU A 253 3.43 -1.86 8.72
CA LEU A 253 4.59 -1.65 9.60
C LEU A 253 4.16 -1.39 11.04
N LYS A 254 3.11 -0.57 11.24
CA LYS A 254 2.53 -0.35 12.56
C LYS A 254 1.96 -1.64 13.15
N ALA A 255 1.26 -2.46 12.37
CA ALA A 255 0.75 -3.77 12.78
C ALA A 255 1.87 -4.76 13.14
N PHE A 256 3.03 -4.68 12.48
CA PHE A 256 4.23 -5.43 12.83
C PHE A 256 4.94 -4.90 14.09
N GLY A 257 4.43 -3.84 14.71
CA GLY A 257 5.01 -3.24 15.92
C GLY A 257 6.15 -2.27 15.65
N PHE A 258 6.35 -1.83 14.40
CA PHE A 258 7.26 -0.72 14.11
C PHE A 258 6.58 0.63 14.34
N LYS A 259 7.35 1.55 14.91
CA LYS A 259 7.08 2.99 14.83
C LYS A 259 7.53 3.48 13.47
N THR A 260 6.79 4.39 12.86
CA THR A 260 7.14 4.94 11.55
C THR A 260 7.40 6.43 11.62
N CYS A 261 8.40 6.90 10.87
CA CYS A 261 8.77 8.32 10.80
C CYS A 261 8.84 8.76 9.35
N HIS A 262 7.92 9.64 8.94
CA HIS A 262 7.81 10.08 7.55
C HIS A 262 8.79 11.22 7.24
N VAL A 263 9.54 11.07 6.15
CA VAL A 263 10.37 12.13 5.58
C VAL A 263 9.96 12.32 4.13
N ASN A 264 9.15 13.35 3.87
CA ASN A 264 8.66 13.62 2.53
C ASN A 264 9.64 14.47 1.73
N PHE A 265 9.84 14.15 0.44
CA PHE A 265 10.81 14.84 -0.42
C PHE A 265 10.55 16.35 -0.53
N TYR A 266 9.29 16.77 -0.56
CA TYR A 266 8.91 18.17 -0.69
C TYR A 266 9.22 18.96 0.59
N GLN A 267 9.04 18.36 1.77
CA GLN A 267 9.45 18.96 3.05
C GLN A 267 10.97 19.06 3.12
N TRP A 268 11.65 17.94 2.83
CA TRP A 268 13.12 17.87 2.84
C TRP A 268 13.77 18.88 1.89
N GLY A 269 13.20 19.06 0.70
CA GLY A 269 13.66 20.01 -0.32
C GLY A 269 13.59 21.47 0.13
N ARG A 270 12.58 21.84 0.95
CA ARG A 270 12.43 23.20 1.50
C ARG A 270 13.43 23.52 2.61
N LEU A 271 13.98 22.50 3.30
CA LEU A 271 15.00 22.67 4.33
C LEU A 271 16.36 22.97 3.68
N LYS A 272 16.68 24.24 3.44
CA LYS A 272 17.94 24.64 2.78
C LYS A 272 19.18 24.46 3.67
N ALA A 273 19.08 24.87 4.94
CA ALA A 273 20.22 24.85 5.86
C ALA A 273 20.43 23.48 6.55
N LYS A 274 21.70 23.07 6.66
CA LYS A 274 22.11 21.80 7.30
C LYS A 274 21.65 21.69 8.76
N ARG A 275 21.77 22.78 9.53
CA ARG A 275 21.32 22.84 10.94
C ARG A 275 19.82 22.55 11.07
N THR A 276 19.00 23.10 10.17
CA THR A 276 17.55 22.89 10.15
C THR A 276 17.20 21.45 9.82
N ARG A 277 17.93 20.78 8.92
CA ARG A 277 17.74 19.35 8.63
C ARG A 277 18.04 18.46 9.83
N PHE A 278 19.09 18.76 10.60
CA PHE A 278 19.35 18.05 11.85
C PHE A 278 18.27 18.28 12.90
N ALA A 279 17.80 19.51 13.07
CA ALA A 279 16.70 19.82 13.98
C ALA A 279 15.42 19.07 13.58
N TYR A 280 15.09 19.07 12.28
CA TYR A 280 13.98 18.32 11.71
C TYR A 280 14.08 16.82 12.02
N ILE A 281 15.22 16.18 11.74
CA ILE A 281 15.41 14.74 12.03
C ILE A 281 15.29 14.45 13.51
N ARG A 282 15.90 15.27 14.39
CA ARG A 282 15.79 15.07 15.85
C ARG A 282 14.35 15.17 16.32
N MET A 283 13.61 16.16 15.85
CA MET A 283 12.21 16.35 16.20
C MET A 283 11.35 15.21 15.66
N ALA A 284 11.45 14.90 14.36
CA ALA A 284 10.69 13.82 13.73
C ALA A 284 10.91 12.48 14.44
N ARG A 285 12.18 12.16 14.79
CA ARG A 285 12.52 10.99 15.60
C ARG A 285 11.90 11.02 16.99
N TYR A 286 11.99 12.16 17.67
CA TYR A 286 11.42 12.32 19.01
C TYR A 286 9.92 12.05 19.00
N TYR A 287 9.21 12.64 18.05
CA TYR A 287 7.76 12.44 17.95
C TYR A 287 7.41 11.00 17.59
N ALA A 288 8.07 10.40 16.60
CA ALA A 288 7.81 9.00 16.26
C ALA A 288 8.07 8.04 17.43
N LEU A 289 9.01 8.35 18.33
CA LEU A 289 9.34 7.50 19.47
C LEU A 289 8.52 7.76 20.74
N TYR A 290 8.18 9.01 21.02
CA TYR A 290 7.69 9.45 22.33
C TYR A 290 6.37 10.22 22.27
N ASP A 291 5.84 10.53 21.08
CA ASP A 291 4.57 11.23 20.97
C ASP A 291 3.39 10.30 21.23
N ASN A 292 2.77 10.46 22.39
CA ASN A 292 1.56 9.73 22.76
C ASN A 292 0.28 10.39 22.21
N ARG A 293 0.37 11.51 21.48
CA ARG A 293 -0.80 12.23 20.94
C ARG A 293 -1.59 11.45 19.90
N GLU A 294 -0.99 10.45 19.25
CA GLU A 294 -1.74 9.49 18.42
C GLU A 294 -2.73 8.62 19.23
N TYR A 295 -2.54 8.53 20.55
CA TYR A 295 -3.39 7.76 21.48
C TYR A 295 -4.24 8.64 22.41
N ASP A 296 -4.10 9.98 22.33
CA ASP A 296 -4.91 10.93 23.10
C ASP A 296 -5.83 11.69 22.16
N HIS A 297 -7.13 11.39 22.23
CA HIS A 297 -8.18 11.99 21.41
C HIS A 297 -8.20 13.52 21.46
N ARG A 298 -7.64 14.14 22.52
CA ARG A 298 -7.55 15.62 22.65
C ARG A 298 -6.55 16.26 21.68
N TYR A 299 -5.66 15.48 21.09
CA TYR A 299 -4.61 15.97 20.18
C TYR A 299 -4.66 15.32 18.79
N ALA A 300 -5.71 14.56 18.49
CA ALA A 300 -5.94 14.02 17.16
C ALA A 300 -6.00 15.17 16.13
N GLY A 301 -5.12 15.13 15.12
CA GLY A 301 -5.00 16.18 14.10
C GLY A 301 -3.83 17.16 14.30
N TRP A 302 -3.07 17.06 15.39
CA TRP A 302 -1.82 17.84 15.55
C TRP A 302 -0.70 17.28 14.67
N SER A 303 -0.49 17.89 13.50
CA SER A 303 0.76 17.70 12.76
C SER A 303 1.90 18.49 13.43
N LEU A 304 3.14 18.02 13.25
CA LEU A 304 4.35 18.66 13.78
C LEU A 304 4.27 20.19 13.65
N PRO A 305 4.55 20.98 14.70
CA PRO A 305 4.84 22.39 14.50
C PRO A 305 6.08 22.48 13.61
N TYR A 306 5.84 22.71 12.32
CA TYR A 306 6.82 22.96 11.26
C TYR A 306 7.95 23.81 11.82
N VAL A 307 9.22 23.57 11.52
CA VAL A 307 10.32 24.38 12.09
C VAL A 307 10.14 25.88 11.75
N TRP A 308 9.50 26.66 12.63
CA TRP A 308 9.02 28.05 12.46
C TRP A 308 10.14 29.10 12.49
N TRP A 309 11.41 28.68 12.40
CA TRP A 309 12.51 29.59 12.73
C TRP A 309 12.77 30.65 11.64
N ASN A 310 12.16 30.53 10.45
CA ASN A 310 12.40 31.43 9.31
C ASN A 310 11.14 31.95 8.59
N THR A 311 9.93 31.73 9.11
CA THR A 311 8.71 32.24 8.48
C THR A 311 8.39 33.64 8.97
N SER A 312 8.19 34.57 8.03
CA SER A 312 7.71 35.92 8.35
C SER A 312 6.27 35.85 8.87
N ARG A 313 5.81 36.86 9.62
CA ARG A 313 4.47 36.89 10.25
C ARG A 313 3.30 36.62 9.28
N GLN A 314 3.50 36.82 7.98
CA GLN A 314 2.49 36.57 6.93
C GLN A 314 2.38 35.10 6.49
N ASP A 315 3.42 34.27 6.70
CA ASP A 315 3.42 32.86 6.32
C ASP A 315 2.70 31.95 7.34
N GLN A 316 2.14 32.54 8.41
CA GLN A 316 1.39 31.84 9.46
C GLN A 316 -0.09 31.56 9.07
N MET A 317 -0.53 31.95 7.86
CA MET A 317 -1.94 32.02 7.48
C MET A 317 -2.56 30.74 6.86
N HIS A 318 -1.97 29.55 7.02
CA HIS A 318 -2.62 28.30 6.56
C HIS A 318 -2.96 27.31 7.69
N VAL A 319 -3.32 27.84 8.87
CA VAL A 319 -3.88 27.04 9.98
C VAL A 319 -5.38 27.30 10.19
N SER A 320 -6.03 28.09 9.33
CA SER A 320 -7.38 28.60 9.62
C SER A 320 -8.58 27.71 9.25
N ASN A 321 -8.40 26.50 8.70
CA ASN A 321 -9.55 25.64 8.33
C ASN A 321 -9.56 24.25 9.00
N TYR A 322 -8.92 24.10 10.16
CA TYR A 322 -9.27 23.01 11.08
C TYR A 322 -10.42 23.50 11.97
N ILE A 323 -11.61 23.22 11.46
CA ILE A 323 -12.96 23.47 11.95
C ILE A 323 -13.05 23.60 13.47
N LYS A 324 -13.72 24.68 13.89
CA LYS A 324 -14.25 24.92 15.23
C LYS A 324 -14.84 23.64 15.83
N TYR A 325 -14.22 23.14 16.88
CA TYR A 325 -14.88 22.23 17.80
C TYR A 325 -15.62 23.11 18.82
N GLU A 326 -16.95 23.16 18.74
CA GLU A 326 -17.76 23.57 19.90
C GLU A 326 -18.00 22.31 20.75
N PRO A 327 -17.90 22.44 22.08
CA PRO A 327 -17.74 21.32 23.03
C PRO A 327 -18.92 20.36 23.12
#